data_AF-A0A7S0ZBB0-F1
#
_entry.id   AF-A0A7S0ZBB0-F1
#
_cell.length_a   1.000
_cell.length_b   1.000
_cell.length_c   1.000
_cell.angle_alpha   90.00
_cell.angle_beta   90.00
_cell.angle_gamma   90.00
#
_symmetry.space_group_name_H-M   'P 1'
#
loop_
_entity.id
_entity.type
_entity.pdbx_description
1 polymer ?
#
loop_
_entity_poly.entity_id
_entity_poly.type
_entity_poly.pdbx_seq_one_letter_code
_entity_poly.pdbx_strand_id
1 'polypeptide(L)'
;KSIAANMTLDLSLISHRRLALGAVIAQNLRYLIYSELKFTCSAGISFNKTFAKLGSGWCKPNAQTIFCSSDTSAMLNTLPLKKIRNLGGKLGALLLNAG
;
A
#
# COMPACT_ATOMS: atom_id res chain seq x y z
N LYS A 1 -9.98 8.11 -6.51
CA LYS A 1 -9.65 6.90 -7.30
C LYS A 1 -8.90 5.92 -6.39
N SER A 2 -9.46 4.74 -6.14
CA SER A 2 -8.71 3.63 -5.50
C SER A 2 -8.05 2.89 -6.64
N ILE A 3 -6.75 3.11 -6.85
CA ILE A 3 -6.00 2.38 -7.87
C ILE A 3 -5.48 1.15 -7.15
N ALA A 4 -6.21 0.05 -7.26
CA ALA A 4 -5.58 -1.25 -7.13
C ALA A 4 -4.57 -1.32 -8.27
N ALA A 5 -3.28 -1.50 -7.97
CA ALA A 5 -2.33 -1.87 -9.01
C ALA A 5 -2.81 -3.22 -9.58
N ASN A 6 -3.55 -3.19 -10.69
CA ASN A 6 -4.09 -4.33 -11.45
C ASN A 6 -4.50 -5.54 -10.59
N MET A 7 -5.58 -5.45 -9.83
CA MET A 7 -5.95 -6.51 -8.89
C MET A 7 -7.44 -6.84 -8.89
N THR A 8 -7.78 -8.09 -9.17
CA THR A 8 -9.11 -8.65 -8.92
C THR A 8 -9.11 -9.29 -7.52
N LEU A 9 -9.85 -8.73 -6.59
CA LEU A 9 -10.06 -9.36 -5.28
C LEU A 9 -11.05 -10.52 -5.44
N ASP A 10 -10.58 -11.75 -5.25
CA ASP A 10 -11.46 -12.91 -5.11
C ASP A 10 -12.23 -12.86 -3.77
N LEU A 11 -13.51 -12.47 -3.82
CA LEU A 11 -14.37 -12.36 -2.65
C LEU A 11 -14.78 -13.71 -2.04
N SER A 12 -14.45 -14.85 -2.66
CA SER A 12 -14.63 -16.17 -2.03
C SER A 12 -13.67 -16.36 -0.85
N LEU A 13 -12.49 -15.72 -0.92
CA LEU A 13 -11.44 -15.80 0.09
C LEU A 13 -11.66 -14.81 1.23
N ILE A 14 -11.60 -15.31 2.47
CA ILE A 14 -11.76 -14.50 3.69
C ILE A 14 -10.69 -13.39 3.77
N SER A 15 -9.46 -13.67 3.34
CA SER A 15 -8.36 -12.71 3.32
C SER A 15 -8.68 -11.51 2.42
N HIS A 16 -9.20 -11.76 1.22
CA HIS A 16 -9.57 -10.72 0.27
C HIS A 16 -10.80 -9.93 0.73
N ARG A 17 -11.80 -10.60 1.34
CA ARG A 17 -12.94 -9.90 1.97
C ARG A 17 -12.48 -8.91 3.04
N ARG A 18 -11.52 -9.30 3.89
CA ARG A 18 -10.94 -8.39 4.90
C ARG A 18 -10.24 -7.19 4.27
N LEU A 19 -9.50 -7.40 3.17
CA LEU A 19 -8.86 -6.31 2.43
C LEU A 19 -9.90 -5.38 1.79
N ALA A 20 -10.97 -5.91 1.21
CA ALA A 20 -12.07 -5.13 0.66
C ALA A 20 -12.76 -4.27 1.72
N LEU A 21 -13.07 -4.85 2.89
CA LEU A 21 -13.63 -4.11 4.02
C LEU A 21 -12.68 -3.00 4.51
N GLY A 22 -11.39 -3.32 4.65
CA GLY A 22 -10.37 -2.32 5.00
C GLY A 22 -10.29 -1.17 3.98
N ALA A 23 -10.47 -1.47 2.70
CA ALA A 23 -10.49 -0.47 1.63
C ALA A 23 -11.72 0.45 1.71
N VAL A 24 -12.89 -0.09 2.04
CA VAL A 24 -14.11 0.71 2.28
C VAL A 24 -13.92 1.62 3.49
N ILE A 25 -13.42 1.09 4.61
CA ILE A 25 -13.14 1.88 5.81
C ILE A 25 -12.16 3.02 5.51
N ALA A 26 -11.05 2.71 4.83
CA ALA A 26 -10.07 3.71 4.45
C ALA A 26 -10.68 4.78 3.53
N GLN A 27 -11.48 4.39 2.55
CA GLN A 27 -12.15 5.34 1.65
C GLN A 27 -13.07 6.29 2.41
N ASN A 28 -13.88 5.77 3.33
CA ASN A 28 -14.77 6.57 4.16
C ASN A 28 -13.98 7.54 5.04
N LEU A 29 -12.90 7.09 5.68
CA LEU A 29 -12.05 7.97 6.48
C LEU A 29 -11.41 9.08 5.64
N ARG A 30 -10.89 8.76 4.45
CA ARG A 30 -10.32 9.77 3.55
C ARG A 30 -11.38 10.78 3.09
N TYR A 31 -12.60 10.33 2.83
CA TYR A 31 -13.72 11.20 2.51
C TYR A 31 -14.06 12.13 3.67
N LEU A 32 -14.19 11.61 4.90
CA LEU A 32 -14.50 12.40 6.10
C LEU A 32 -13.43 13.46 6.40
N ILE A 33 -12.14 13.07 6.32
CA ILE A 33 -11.02 14.01 6.48
C ILE A 33 -11.12 15.14 5.45
N TYR A 34 -11.44 14.82 4.20
CA TYR A 34 -11.62 15.84 3.18
C TYR A 34 -12.87 16.70 3.41
N SER A 35 -14.01 16.11 3.79
CA SER A 35 -15.25 16.86 3.98
C SER A 35 -15.13 17.86 5.12
N GLU A 36 -14.54 17.45 6.25
CA GLU A 36 -14.43 18.24 7.48
C GLU A 36 -13.23 19.20 7.46
N LEU A 37 -12.06 18.71 7.05
CA LEU A 37 -10.80 19.46 7.21
C LEU A 37 -10.24 20.00 5.89
N LYS A 38 -10.85 19.65 4.74
CA LYS A 38 -10.35 19.99 3.39
C LYS A 38 -8.94 19.46 3.09
N PHE A 39 -8.44 18.51 3.89
CA PHE A 39 -7.18 17.83 3.62
C PHE A 39 -7.39 16.55 2.83
N THR A 40 -6.52 16.32 1.83
CA THR A 40 -6.47 15.01 1.16
C THR A 40 -5.43 14.13 1.82
N CYS A 41 -5.75 12.85 1.99
CA CYS A 41 -4.80 11.86 2.45
C CYS A 41 -4.77 10.64 1.52
N SER A 42 -3.77 9.79 1.70
CA SER A 42 -3.62 8.54 0.95
C SER A 42 -3.42 7.37 1.90
N ALA A 43 -3.90 6.20 1.51
CA ALA A 43 -3.93 5.02 2.37
C ALA A 43 -3.36 3.78 1.69
N GLY A 44 -2.79 2.87 2.48
CA GLY A 44 -2.39 1.55 2.00
C GLY A 44 -3.05 0.48 2.86
N ILE A 45 -3.65 -0.51 2.22
CA ILE A 45 -4.37 -1.62 2.86
C ILE A 45 -3.64 -2.91 2.49
N SER A 46 -3.27 -3.70 3.49
CA SER A 46 -2.55 -4.95 3.26
C SER A 46 -2.67 -5.92 4.43
N PHE A 47 -2.23 -7.14 4.22
CA PHE A 47 -2.11 -8.21 5.22
C PHE A 47 -1.00 -7.95 6.26
N ASN A 48 -0.10 -6.99 6.02
CA ASN A 48 0.88 -6.55 7.03
C ASN A 48 1.20 -5.04 6.98
N LYS A 49 1.84 -4.56 8.05
CA LYS A 49 2.16 -3.14 8.25
C LYS A 49 3.18 -2.60 7.24
N THR A 50 4.11 -3.44 6.77
CA THR A 50 5.17 -3.03 5.85
C THR A 50 4.60 -2.70 4.48
N PHE A 51 3.81 -3.59 3.89
CA PHE A 51 3.15 -3.35 2.62
C PHE A 51 2.09 -2.25 2.72
N ALA A 52 1.33 -2.17 3.83
CA ALA A 52 0.40 -1.07 4.04
C ALA A 52 1.12 0.30 4.03
N LYS A 53 2.27 0.41 4.71
CA LYS A 53 3.05 1.65 4.72
C LYS A 53 3.62 1.98 3.34
N LEU A 54 4.10 0.98 2.61
CA LEU A 54 4.55 1.13 1.23
C LEU A 54 3.42 1.65 0.33
N GLY A 55 2.24 1.03 0.43
CA GLY A 55 1.09 1.31 -0.43
C GLY A 55 0.54 2.71 -0.22
N SER A 56 0.56 3.20 1.02
CA SER A 56 0.17 4.58 1.33
C SER A 56 1.02 5.66 0.63
N GLY A 57 2.24 5.29 0.21
CA GLY A 57 3.17 6.17 -0.50
C GLY A 57 3.16 5.99 -2.02
N TRP A 58 2.60 4.89 -2.53
CA TRP A 58 2.79 4.44 -3.91
C TRP A 58 2.01 5.28 -4.93
N CYS A 59 0.69 5.41 -4.74
CA CYS A 59 -0.20 6.10 -5.67
C CYS A 59 -0.59 7.51 -5.21
N LYS A 60 0.28 8.21 -4.46
CA LYS A 60 -0.03 9.59 -4.05
C LYS A 60 -0.15 10.54 -5.26
N PRO A 61 -0.96 11.62 -5.18
CA PRO A 61 -1.79 12.05 -4.04
C PRO A 61 -3.23 11.49 -4.06
N ASN A 62 -3.95 11.65 -2.93
CA ASN A 62 -5.38 11.32 -2.76
C ASN A 62 -5.84 9.95 -3.30
N ALA A 63 -5.01 8.92 -3.16
CA ALA A 63 -5.35 7.56 -3.56
C ALA A 63 -5.29 6.58 -2.39
N GLN A 64 -5.81 5.39 -2.63
CA GLN A 64 -5.54 4.24 -1.78
C GLN A 64 -5.10 3.05 -2.61
N THR A 65 -4.19 2.25 -2.04
CA THR A 65 -3.58 1.08 -2.67
C THR A 65 -3.89 -0.15 -1.82
N ILE A 66 -4.25 -1.26 -2.45
CA ILE A 66 -4.50 -2.55 -1.78
C ILE A 66 -3.41 -3.54 -2.22
N PHE A 67 -2.84 -4.26 -1.27
CA PHE A 67 -1.89 -5.35 -1.54
C PHE A 67 -2.35 -6.66 -0.92
N CYS A 68 -2.50 -7.69 -1.76
CA CYS A 68 -2.79 -9.04 -1.32
C CYS A 68 -1.50 -9.82 -1.12
N SER A 69 -1.60 -10.94 -0.39
CA SER A 69 -0.44 -11.81 -0.14
C SER A 69 0.09 -12.46 -1.43
N SER A 70 -0.79 -12.71 -2.40
CA SER A 70 -0.47 -13.26 -3.73
C SER A 70 0.55 -12.43 -4.49
N ASP A 71 0.58 -11.11 -4.27
CA ASP A 71 1.34 -10.18 -5.13
C ASP A 71 2.68 -9.81 -4.52
N THR A 72 2.99 -10.36 -3.35
CA THR A 72 4.22 -10.09 -2.59
C THR A 72 5.45 -10.26 -3.48
N SER A 73 5.55 -11.36 -4.22
CA SER A 73 6.72 -11.65 -5.07
C SER A 73 6.84 -10.64 -6.23
N ALA A 74 5.75 -10.43 -6.98
CA ALA A 74 5.73 -9.48 -8.09
C ALA A 74 6.07 -8.04 -7.63
N MET A 75 5.58 -7.65 -6.46
CA MET A 75 5.90 -6.35 -5.86
C MET A 75 7.36 -6.24 -5.45
N LEU A 76 7.89 -7.23 -4.72
CA LEU A 76 9.29 -7.17 -4.25
C LEU A 76 10.28 -7.15 -5.41
N ASN A 77 9.98 -7.81 -6.52
CA ASN A 77 10.83 -7.80 -7.72
C ASN A 77 10.90 -6.42 -8.41
N THR A 78 9.87 -5.58 -8.25
CA THR A 78 9.82 -4.25 -8.87
C THR A 78 10.13 -3.12 -7.90
N LEU A 79 10.22 -3.41 -6.60
CA LEU A 79 10.38 -2.43 -5.55
C LEU A 79 11.86 -2.05 -5.37
N PRO A 80 12.25 -0.78 -5.59
CA PRO A 80 13.61 -0.35 -5.30
C PRO A 80 13.93 -0.55 -3.82
N LEU A 81 15.09 -1.14 -3.49
CA LEU A 81 15.47 -1.48 -2.12
C LEU A 81 15.37 -0.30 -1.14
N LYS A 82 15.75 0.91 -1.59
CA LYS A 82 15.65 2.16 -0.82
C LYS A 82 14.22 2.56 -0.43
N LYS A 83 13.19 2.00 -1.07
CA LYS A 83 11.76 2.26 -0.77
C LYS A 83 11.21 1.32 0.30
N ILE A 84 11.94 0.27 0.67
CA ILE A 84 11.58 -0.63 1.76
C ILE A 84 11.85 0.07 3.09
N ARG A 85 10.88 -0.02 4.00
CA ARG A 85 11.00 0.55 5.34
C ARG A 85 12.26 0.00 6.04
N ASN A 86 13.01 0.88 6.70
CA ASN A 86 14.26 0.59 7.41
C ASN A 86 15.46 0.20 6.52
N LEU A 87 15.31 0.14 5.19
CA LEU A 87 16.41 -0.12 4.25
C LEU A 87 16.85 1.14 3.50
N GLY A 88 16.61 2.31 4.09
CA GLY A 88 17.10 3.59 3.58
C GLY A 88 18.50 3.93 4.09
N GLY A 89 18.99 5.11 3.71
CA GLY A 89 20.24 5.69 4.24
C GLY A 89 21.48 4.83 3.95
N LYS A 90 22.39 4.76 4.92
CA LYS A 90 23.67 4.06 4.81
C LYS A 90 23.49 2.56 4.55
N LEU A 91 22.56 1.91 5.25
CA LEU A 91 22.31 0.47 5.09
C LEU A 91 21.85 0.13 3.67
N GLY A 92 20.89 0.90 3.13
CA GLY A 92 20.43 0.71 1.76
C GLY A 92 21.52 0.93 0.71
N ALA A 93 22.42 1.89 0.93
CA ALA A 93 23.56 2.12 0.04
C ALA A 93 24.57 0.97 0.08
N LEU A 94 24.88 0.44 1.26
CA LEU A 94 25.78 -0.72 1.41
C LEU A 94 25.25 -1.95 0.69
N LEU A 95 23.97 -2.27 0.86
CA LEU A 95 23.34 -3.44 0.23
C LEU A 95 23.30 -3.34 -1.30
N LEU A 96 23.14 -2.13 -1.86
CA LEU A 96 23.16 -1.93 -3.30
C LEU A 96 24.55 -2.03 -3.92
N ASN A 97 25.60 -1.76 -3.13
CA ASN A 97 27.00 -1.87 -3.59
C ASN A 97 27.60 -3.26 -3.35
N ALA A 98 26.90 -4.11 -2.59
CA ALA A 98 27.34 -5.46 -2.23
C ALA A 98 26.86 -6.55 -3.21
N GLY A 99 25.99 -6.19 -4.17
CA GLY A 99 25.58 -7.03 -5.30
C GLY A 99 26.10 -6.45 -6.59
#